data_AF-A0A437M173-F1
#
_entry.id   AF-A0A437M173-F1
#
_cell.length_a   1.000
_cell.length_b   1.000
_cell.length_c   1.000
_cell.angle_alpha   90.00
_cell.angle_beta   90.00
_cell.angle_gamma   90.00
#
_symmetry.space_group_name_H-M   'P 1'
#
loop_
_entity.id
_entity.type
_entity.pdbx_description
1 polymer ?
#
loop_
_entity_poly.entity_id
_entity_poly.type
_entity_poly.pdbx_seq_one_letter_code
_entity_poly.pdbx_strand_id
1 'polypeptide(L)'
;MRLRRRDRRRHRGSLMRSLYVCRPVLNAAAIRAWARVAGFSTALPADDMHVTVAFSKEAVDWHKVPPATDQLALQLPPDRSTKVMELGKAVVLRFHSSALEQRWRRFRQAGASWDHDSYHPHVTVSYRAPPGGWPTPPEQMQPYAGPLILGPERFQEVRESANKEHVETPLALPPRLLVFAPRAS
;
A
#
# COMPACT_ATOMS: atom_id res chain seq x y z
N MET A 1 -51.28 6.51 37.96
CA MET A 1 -50.87 5.32 37.18
C MET A 1 -49.95 5.76 36.04
N ARG A 2 -48.65 5.48 36.18
CA ARG A 2 -47.50 5.53 35.23
C ARG A 2 -47.41 6.65 34.17
N LEU A 3 -46.56 7.66 34.48
CA LEU A 3 -45.62 8.24 33.51
C LEU A 3 -44.64 7.16 33.01
N ARG A 4 -44.43 7.03 31.69
CA ARG A 4 -43.17 6.55 31.09
C ARG A 4 -42.94 7.33 29.78
N ARG A 5 -42.17 8.41 29.85
CA ARG A 5 -40.76 8.51 29.43
C ARG A 5 -40.54 8.10 27.96
N ARG A 6 -40.17 9.12 27.17
CA ARG A 6 -39.56 9.05 25.83
C ARG A 6 -38.56 7.89 25.75
N ASP A 7 -38.62 7.11 24.67
CA ASP A 7 -37.42 6.52 24.10
C ASP A 7 -37.23 7.08 22.69
N ARG A 8 -36.56 8.22 22.62
CA ARG A 8 -35.90 8.65 21.38
C ARG A 8 -34.77 7.64 21.17
N ARG A 9 -35.02 6.59 20.39
CA ARG A 9 -33.95 5.80 19.78
C ARG A 9 -33.11 6.76 18.96
N ARG A 10 -31.98 7.19 19.53
CA ARG A 10 -30.89 7.80 18.79
C ARG A 10 -30.54 6.80 17.69
N HIS A 11 -30.83 7.14 16.44
CA HIS A 11 -30.16 6.51 15.32
C HIS A 11 -28.66 6.79 15.54
N ARG A 12 -27.92 5.81 16.07
CA ARG A 12 -26.47 5.75 15.82
C ARG A 12 -26.38 5.58 14.32
N GLY A 13 -26.18 6.70 13.63
CA GLY A 13 -26.17 6.75 12.18
C GLY A 13 -25.20 5.71 11.66
N SER A 14 -25.71 4.71 10.96
CA SER A 14 -24.91 3.92 10.05
C SER A 14 -24.25 4.91 9.09
N LEU A 15 -22.93 5.04 9.16
CA LEU A 15 -22.17 5.89 8.26
C LEU A 15 -21.90 5.08 6.99
N MET A 16 -22.98 4.78 6.25
CA MET A 16 -22.91 4.19 4.92
C MET A 16 -22.13 5.15 4.03
N ARG A 17 -20.88 4.79 3.71
CA ARG A 17 -19.95 5.63 2.96
C ARG A 17 -19.06 4.75 2.09
N SER A 18 -18.49 5.33 1.04
CA SER A 18 -17.45 4.65 0.27
C SER A 18 -16.29 4.27 1.20
N LEU A 19 -15.57 3.20 0.87
CA LEU A 19 -14.59 2.58 1.76
C LEU A 19 -13.25 2.43 1.04
N TYR A 20 -12.21 3.00 1.62
CA TYR A 20 -10.82 2.72 1.29
C TYR A 20 -10.08 2.34 2.56
N VAL A 21 -9.52 1.12 2.59
CA VAL A 21 -8.74 0.60 3.71
C VAL A 21 -7.36 0.23 3.22
N CYS A 22 -6.34 0.78 3.86
CA CYS A 22 -4.95 0.42 3.60
C CYS A 22 -4.17 0.21 4.90
N ARG A 23 -3.03 -0.49 4.78
CA ARG A 23 -2.05 -0.63 5.84
C ARG A 23 -0.73 0.00 5.40
N PRO A 24 -0.19 1.00 6.13
CA PRO A 24 1.07 1.64 5.75
C PRO A 24 2.24 0.68 5.92
N VAL A 25 3.25 0.79 5.06
CA VAL A 25 4.49 0.01 5.18
C VAL A 25 5.43 0.72 6.15
N LEU A 26 5.63 0.15 7.34
CA LEU A 26 6.43 0.78 8.40
C LEU A 26 7.93 0.72 8.13
N ASN A 27 8.39 -0.25 7.35
CA ASN A 27 9.78 -0.41 6.98
C ASN A 27 10.05 -0.07 5.50
N ALA A 28 9.33 0.92 4.96
CA ALA A 28 9.43 1.34 3.56
C ALA A 28 10.86 1.70 3.11
N ALA A 29 11.72 2.14 4.04
CA ALA A 29 13.14 2.39 3.77
C ALA A 29 13.87 1.14 3.23
N ALA A 30 13.55 -0.06 3.72
CA ALA A 30 14.15 -1.31 3.25
C ALA A 30 13.72 -1.64 1.81
N ILE A 31 12.44 -1.42 1.49
CA ILE A 31 11.92 -1.60 0.13
C ILE A 31 12.58 -0.60 -0.82
N ARG A 32 12.69 0.68 -0.42
CA ARG A 32 13.36 1.71 -1.22
C ARG A 32 14.85 1.40 -1.43
N ALA A 33 15.52 0.89 -0.42
CA ALA A 33 16.92 0.47 -0.53
C ALA A 33 17.09 -0.68 -1.52
N TRP A 34 16.18 -1.67 -1.50
CA TRP A 34 16.14 -2.73 -2.50
C TRP A 34 15.83 -2.18 -3.90
N ALA A 35 14.83 -1.31 -4.05
CA ALA A 35 14.43 -0.74 -5.33
C ALA A 35 15.61 -0.03 -6.00
N ARG A 36 16.42 0.70 -5.22
CA ARG A 36 17.65 1.32 -5.71
C ARG A 36 18.63 0.31 -6.32
N VAL A 37 18.85 -0.82 -5.64
CA VAL A 37 19.74 -1.89 -6.13
C VAL A 37 19.12 -2.60 -7.35
N ALA A 38 17.81 -2.71 -7.40
CA ALA A 38 17.06 -3.27 -8.54
C ALA A 38 16.99 -2.34 -9.77
N GLY A 39 17.57 -1.13 -9.70
CA GLY A 39 17.68 -0.22 -10.85
C GLY A 39 16.61 0.86 -10.93
N PHE A 40 15.80 1.06 -9.89
CA PHE A 40 14.84 2.17 -9.82
C PHE A 40 15.57 3.50 -9.60
N SER A 41 15.24 4.52 -10.40
CA SER A 41 15.75 5.89 -10.22
C SER A 41 14.95 6.69 -9.19
N THR A 42 13.65 6.42 -9.10
CA THR A 42 12.71 7.04 -8.17
C THR A 42 11.81 5.97 -7.56
N ALA A 43 11.20 6.30 -6.42
CA ALA A 43 10.13 5.51 -5.83
C ALA A 43 9.18 6.41 -5.05
N LEU A 44 8.03 5.86 -4.69
CA LEU A 44 7.10 6.50 -3.78
C LEU A 44 7.79 6.93 -2.47
N PRO A 45 7.44 8.11 -1.91
CA PRO A 45 7.80 8.50 -0.55
C PRO A 45 7.52 7.36 0.44
N ALA A 46 8.38 7.22 1.45
CA ALA A 46 8.24 6.16 2.45
C ALA A 46 6.85 6.18 3.11
N ASP A 47 6.34 7.37 3.43
CA ASP A 47 5.05 7.58 4.08
C ASP A 47 3.84 7.32 3.17
N ASP A 48 4.06 7.26 1.86
CA ASP A 48 3.03 6.95 0.86
C ASP A 48 2.98 5.45 0.51
N MET A 49 3.98 4.65 0.91
CA MET A 49 3.98 3.21 0.66
C MET A 49 2.97 2.49 1.58
N HIS A 50 2.06 1.75 0.97
CA HIS A 50 1.00 1.02 1.67
C HIS A 50 0.54 -0.20 0.88
N VAL A 51 -0.21 -1.07 1.55
CA VAL A 51 -0.98 -2.16 0.93
C VAL A 51 -2.45 -1.84 1.04
N THR A 52 -3.16 -1.82 -0.09
CA THR A 52 -4.62 -1.68 -0.10
C THR A 52 -5.27 -3.00 0.29
N VAL A 53 -6.19 -2.97 1.24
CA VAL A 53 -6.93 -4.13 1.76
C VAL A 53 -8.37 -4.13 1.25
N ALA A 54 -9.01 -2.97 1.13
CA ALA A 54 -10.35 -2.85 0.58
C ALA A 54 -10.49 -1.52 -0.15
N PHE A 55 -11.23 -1.53 -1.27
CA PHE A 55 -11.59 -0.35 -2.04
C PHE A 55 -13.00 -0.57 -2.57
N SER A 56 -13.99 0.16 -2.05
CA SER A 56 -15.37 0.09 -2.49
C SER A 56 -15.92 1.49 -2.71
N LYS A 57 -16.40 1.73 -3.93
CA LYS A 57 -17.10 2.97 -4.27
C LYS A 57 -18.52 2.98 -3.71
N GLU A 58 -19.13 1.80 -3.60
CA GLU A 58 -20.44 1.65 -2.98
C GLU A 58 -20.37 1.87 -1.47
N ALA A 59 -21.51 2.26 -0.90
CA ALA A 59 -21.59 2.59 0.51
C ALA A 59 -21.56 1.33 1.38
N VAL A 60 -20.63 1.28 2.32
CA VAL A 60 -20.46 0.17 3.27
C VAL A 60 -20.66 0.69 4.69
N ASP A 61 -21.24 -0.13 5.57
CA ASP A 61 -21.27 0.17 7.01
C ASP A 61 -19.90 -0.15 7.62
N TRP A 62 -19.13 0.88 7.92
CA TRP A 62 -17.79 0.75 8.50
C TRP A 62 -17.79 0.06 9.88
N HIS A 63 -18.93 -0.03 10.58
CA HIS A 63 -19.00 -0.69 11.89
C HIS A 63 -19.03 -2.22 11.79
N LYS A 64 -19.37 -2.78 10.63
CA LYS A 64 -19.42 -4.25 10.44
C LYS A 64 -18.05 -4.90 10.49
N VAL A 65 -17.00 -4.16 10.14
CA VAL A 65 -15.61 -4.64 10.14
C VAL A 65 -14.74 -3.59 10.85
N PRO A 66 -14.55 -3.69 12.17
CA PRO A 66 -13.75 -2.71 12.92
C PRO A 66 -12.29 -2.77 12.47
N PRO A 67 -11.56 -1.62 12.41
CA PRO A 67 -10.17 -1.58 11.97
C PRO A 67 -9.25 -2.51 12.77
N ALA A 68 -8.33 -3.18 12.08
CA ALA A 68 -7.26 -3.91 12.73
C ALA A 68 -6.20 -2.92 13.25
N THR A 69 -5.99 -2.90 14.56
CA THR A 69 -5.11 -1.93 15.26
C THR A 69 -3.71 -2.44 15.51
N ASP A 70 -3.43 -3.69 15.16
CA ASP A 70 -2.16 -4.38 15.32
C ASP A 70 -1.17 -4.04 14.20
N GLN A 71 0.08 -4.45 14.37
CA GLN A 71 1.02 -4.57 13.26
C GLN A 71 0.96 -5.98 12.69
N LEU A 72 1.14 -6.10 11.37
CA LEU A 72 1.25 -7.37 10.67
C LEU A 72 2.65 -7.47 10.07
N ALA A 73 3.46 -8.37 10.62
CA ALA A 73 4.78 -8.70 10.07
C ALA A 73 4.67 -9.91 9.15
N LEU A 74 5.15 -9.77 7.91
CA LEU A 74 5.20 -10.83 6.92
C LEU A 74 6.66 -11.06 6.53
N GLN A 75 7.06 -12.32 6.37
CA GLN A 75 8.34 -12.63 5.72
C GLN A 75 8.05 -12.88 4.24
N LEU A 76 8.59 -12.05 3.35
CA LEU A 76 8.43 -12.27 1.92
C LEU A 76 9.50 -13.26 1.44
N PRO A 77 9.10 -14.44 0.90
CA PRO A 77 10.06 -15.36 0.33
C PRO A 77 10.52 -14.88 -1.06
N PRO A 78 11.75 -15.18 -1.48
CA PRO A 78 12.25 -14.90 -2.83
C PRO A 78 11.70 -15.88 -3.90
N ASP A 79 10.56 -16.52 -3.66
CA ASP A 79 9.97 -17.52 -4.55
C ASP A 79 8.84 -16.91 -5.40
N ARG A 80 8.12 -17.76 -6.15
CA ARG A 80 7.03 -17.36 -7.06
C ARG A 80 5.86 -16.64 -6.36
N SER A 81 5.76 -16.70 -5.03
CA SER A 81 4.73 -16.00 -4.27
C SER A 81 5.02 -14.52 -4.08
N THR A 82 6.26 -14.06 -4.30
CA THR A 82 6.65 -12.65 -4.32
C THR A 82 7.21 -12.30 -5.70
N LYS A 83 6.75 -11.21 -6.31
CA LYS A 83 7.25 -10.77 -7.62
C LYS A 83 7.13 -9.28 -7.83
N VAL A 84 8.01 -8.76 -8.65
CA VAL A 84 7.90 -7.41 -9.22
C VAL A 84 7.17 -7.54 -10.55
N MET A 85 6.24 -6.64 -10.83
CA MET A 85 5.52 -6.63 -12.10
C MET A 85 4.94 -5.26 -12.40
N GLU A 86 4.63 -5.03 -13.67
CA GLU A 86 3.79 -3.91 -14.06
C GLU A 86 2.32 -4.17 -13.70
N LEU A 87 1.64 -3.14 -13.18
CA LEU A 87 0.22 -3.11 -12.87
C LEU A 87 -0.36 -1.78 -13.37
N GLY A 88 -0.88 -1.77 -14.59
CA GLY A 88 -1.27 -0.53 -15.26
C GLY A 88 -0.04 0.35 -15.51
N LYS A 89 -0.02 1.55 -14.93
CA LYS A 89 1.12 2.48 -15.01
C LYS A 89 2.13 2.32 -13.88
N ALA A 90 1.86 1.45 -12.90
CA ALA A 90 2.69 1.26 -11.73
C ALA A 90 3.60 0.03 -11.89
N VAL A 91 4.75 0.06 -11.24
CA VAL A 91 5.56 -1.11 -10.92
C VAL A 91 5.36 -1.42 -9.44
N VAL A 92 4.96 -2.66 -9.15
CA VAL A 92 4.53 -3.08 -7.83
C VAL A 92 5.32 -4.29 -7.35
N LEU A 93 5.50 -4.38 -6.03
CA LEU A 93 5.89 -5.60 -5.34
C LEU A 93 4.61 -6.34 -4.93
N ARG A 94 4.24 -7.38 -5.68
CA ARG A 94 3.09 -8.24 -5.40
C ARG A 94 3.53 -9.45 -4.60
N PHE A 95 2.73 -9.85 -3.61
CA PHE A 95 3.03 -10.98 -2.75
C PHE A 95 1.76 -11.79 -2.40
N HIS A 96 1.93 -12.91 -1.68
CA HIS A 96 0.82 -13.66 -1.09
C HIS A 96 0.70 -13.40 0.42
N SER A 97 -0.53 -13.30 0.92
CA SER A 97 -0.79 -13.23 2.35
C SER A 97 -2.20 -13.70 2.69
N SER A 98 -2.31 -14.88 3.29
CA SER A 98 -3.60 -15.44 3.74
C SER A 98 -4.27 -14.56 4.79
N ALA A 99 -3.51 -13.85 5.63
CA ALA A 99 -4.07 -12.91 6.61
C ALA A 99 -4.77 -11.73 5.93
N LEU A 100 -4.12 -11.11 4.94
CA LEU A 100 -4.73 -10.01 4.19
C LEU A 100 -5.88 -10.48 3.30
N GLU A 101 -5.79 -11.66 2.71
CA GLU A 101 -6.88 -12.26 1.93
C GLU A 101 -8.13 -12.54 2.78
N GLN A 102 -7.96 -13.11 3.98
CA GLN A 102 -9.06 -13.28 4.93
C GLN A 102 -9.66 -11.93 5.33
N ARG A 103 -8.82 -10.91 5.52
CA ARG A 103 -9.27 -9.56 5.85
C ARG A 103 -10.08 -8.93 4.71
N TRP A 104 -9.60 -9.03 3.47
CA TRP A 104 -10.31 -8.62 2.25
C TRP A 104 -11.67 -9.33 2.10
N ARG A 105 -11.72 -10.65 2.36
CA ARG A 105 -12.97 -11.43 2.33
C ARG A 105 -13.99 -10.95 3.36
N ARG A 106 -13.55 -10.57 4.57
CA ARG A 106 -14.44 -10.00 5.59
C ARG A 106 -15.10 -8.71 5.12
N PHE A 107 -14.38 -7.85 4.41
CA PHE A 107 -14.97 -6.64 3.82
C PHE A 107 -16.00 -6.98 2.73
N ARG A 108 -15.73 -7.95 1.84
CA ARG A 108 -16.75 -8.45 0.87
C ARG A 108 -18.01 -8.91 1.56
N GLN A 109 -17.86 -9.76 2.59
CA GLN A 109 -18.98 -10.31 3.35
C GLN A 109 -19.80 -9.23 4.08
N ALA A 110 -19.16 -8.12 4.45
CA ALA A 110 -19.83 -6.97 5.06
C ALA A 110 -20.60 -6.08 4.05
N GLY A 111 -20.46 -6.34 2.75
CA GLY A 111 -21.13 -5.62 1.67
C GLY A 111 -20.20 -4.74 0.82
N ALA A 112 -18.88 -4.79 1.01
CA ALA A 112 -17.96 -4.07 0.15
C ALA A 112 -17.87 -4.75 -1.23
N SER A 113 -17.84 -3.93 -2.28
CA SER A 113 -17.79 -4.36 -3.67
C SER A 113 -16.65 -3.69 -4.44
N TRP A 114 -16.10 -4.43 -5.40
CA TRP A 114 -15.09 -4.01 -6.38
C TRP A 114 -15.07 -5.02 -7.53
N ASP A 115 -14.46 -4.62 -8.64
CA ASP A 115 -14.52 -5.31 -9.94
C ASP A 115 -13.49 -6.44 -10.11
N HIS A 116 -12.84 -6.87 -9.03
CA HIS A 116 -11.79 -7.89 -9.06
C HIS A 116 -12.21 -9.19 -8.35
N ASP A 117 -12.10 -10.31 -9.06
CA ASP A 117 -12.48 -11.64 -8.57
C ASP A 117 -11.52 -12.22 -7.52
N SER A 118 -10.26 -11.77 -7.54
CA SER A 118 -9.20 -12.26 -6.67
C SER A 118 -8.42 -11.12 -6.01
N TYR A 119 -7.91 -11.40 -4.81
CA TYR A 119 -7.10 -10.46 -4.05
C TYR A 119 -5.61 -10.77 -4.22
N HIS A 120 -4.87 -9.75 -4.63
CA HIS A 120 -3.43 -9.83 -4.81
C HIS A 120 -2.78 -8.64 -4.11
N PRO A 121 -2.35 -8.81 -2.85
CA PRO A 121 -1.76 -7.72 -2.10
C PRO A 121 -0.46 -7.29 -2.79
N HIS A 122 -0.29 -5.98 -2.86
CA HIS A 122 0.88 -5.37 -3.48
C HIS A 122 1.23 -4.06 -2.78
N VAL A 123 2.51 -3.71 -2.84
CA VAL A 123 3.02 -2.39 -2.52
C VAL A 123 3.43 -1.73 -3.83
N THR A 124 2.89 -0.55 -4.12
CA THR A 124 3.37 0.24 -5.25
C THR A 124 4.77 0.76 -4.94
N VAL A 125 5.72 0.50 -5.84
CA VAL A 125 7.11 0.97 -5.69
C VAL A 125 7.29 2.27 -6.46
N SER A 126 6.86 2.30 -7.72
CA SER A 126 6.96 3.47 -8.59
C SER A 126 5.85 3.47 -9.65
N TYR A 127 5.51 4.64 -10.19
CA TYR A 127 4.67 4.91 -11.36
C TYR A 127 5.49 5.34 -12.57
N ARG A 128 6.84 5.33 -12.47
CA ARG A 128 7.75 5.83 -13.49
C ARG A 128 8.76 4.75 -13.84
N ALA A 129 8.85 4.42 -15.12
CA ALA A 129 10.02 3.71 -15.64
C ALA A 129 11.24 4.64 -15.59
N PRO A 130 12.46 4.12 -15.36
CA PRO A 130 13.67 4.91 -15.44
C PRO A 130 13.88 5.45 -16.86
N PRO A 131 14.57 6.61 -17.02
CA PRO A 131 14.94 7.12 -18.33
C PRO A 131 15.74 6.07 -19.12
N GLY A 132 15.32 5.79 -20.35
CA GLY A 132 15.93 4.73 -21.18
C GLY A 132 15.35 3.33 -20.98
N GLY A 133 14.32 3.18 -20.13
CA GLY A 133 13.68 1.89 -19.87
C GLY A 133 14.41 1.06 -18.82
N TRP A 134 13.82 -0.07 -18.45
CA TRP A 134 14.36 -0.94 -17.42
C TRP A 134 15.59 -1.71 -17.91
N PRO A 135 16.73 -1.68 -17.18
CA PRO A 135 17.87 -2.55 -17.49
C PRO A 135 17.53 -4.04 -17.38
N THR A 136 16.60 -4.38 -16.49
CA THR A 136 16.00 -5.70 -16.32
C THR A 136 14.50 -5.51 -16.24
N PRO A 137 13.69 -6.14 -17.12
CA PRO A 137 12.24 -6.02 -17.06
C PRO A 137 11.70 -6.33 -15.66
N PRO A 138 10.67 -5.61 -15.16
CA PRO A 138 10.13 -5.82 -13.81
C PRO A 138 9.83 -7.29 -13.49
N GLU A 139 9.27 -8.04 -14.42
CA GLU A 139 8.90 -9.46 -14.25
C GLU A 139 10.11 -10.40 -14.10
N GLN A 140 11.31 -9.93 -14.46
CA GLN A 140 12.57 -10.66 -14.37
C GLN A 140 13.43 -10.20 -13.18
N MET A 141 13.02 -9.15 -12.46
CA MET A 141 13.74 -8.65 -11.30
C MET A 141 13.64 -9.61 -10.12
N GLN A 142 14.74 -9.75 -9.37
CA GLN A 142 14.68 -10.42 -8.08
C GLN A 142 13.86 -9.56 -7.10
N PRO A 143 12.74 -10.08 -6.56
CA PRO A 143 11.90 -9.33 -5.67
C PRO A 143 12.57 -9.08 -4.32
N TYR A 144 12.08 -8.07 -3.60
CA TYR A 144 12.46 -7.86 -2.20
C TYR A 144 12.12 -9.11 -1.36
N ALA A 145 13.15 -9.68 -0.73
CA ALA A 145 13.08 -10.93 0.02
C ALA A 145 13.37 -10.71 1.52
N GLY A 146 12.65 -9.77 2.12
CA GLY A 146 12.84 -9.39 3.52
C GLY A 146 11.52 -9.26 4.28
N PRO A 147 11.58 -8.81 5.54
CA PRO A 147 10.38 -8.54 6.32
C PRO A 147 9.57 -7.42 5.67
N LEU A 148 8.25 -7.57 5.60
CA LEU A 148 7.30 -6.53 5.28
C LEU A 148 6.45 -6.25 6.52
N ILE A 149 6.64 -5.07 7.12
CA ILE A 149 5.97 -4.69 8.36
C ILE A 149 4.84 -3.72 8.00
N LEU A 150 3.60 -4.17 8.17
CA LEU A 150 2.40 -3.40 7.88
C LEU A 150 1.80 -2.85 9.18
N GLY A 151 1.62 -1.52 9.24
CA GLY A 151 1.02 -0.86 10.39
C GLY A 151 -0.49 -1.11 10.50
N PRO A 152 -1.15 -0.50 11.50
CA PRO A 152 -2.60 -0.55 11.68
C PRO A 152 -3.37 -0.11 10.43
N GLU A 153 -4.58 -0.61 10.27
CA GLU A 153 -5.46 -0.21 9.18
C GLU A 153 -5.88 1.26 9.30
N ARG A 154 -5.85 1.95 8.17
CA ARG A 154 -6.37 3.31 8.01
C ARG A 154 -7.61 3.26 7.14
N PHE A 155 -8.74 3.71 7.68
CA PHE A 155 -10.01 3.79 6.96
C PHE A 155 -10.21 5.21 6.46
N GLN A 156 -10.58 5.34 5.20
CA GLN A 156 -10.84 6.62 4.54
C GLN A 156 -12.00 6.46 3.56
N GLU A 157 -12.72 7.55 3.29
CA GLU A 157 -13.64 7.57 2.15
C GLU A 157 -12.84 7.59 0.85
N VAL A 158 -13.40 6.97 -0.20
CA VAL A 158 -12.81 7.04 -1.54
C VAL A 158 -12.80 8.50 -1.98
N ARG A 159 -11.63 9.04 -2.28
CA ARG A 159 -11.47 10.41 -2.79
C ARG A 159 -11.55 10.39 -4.32
N GLU A 160 -12.52 11.10 -4.90
CA GLU A 160 -12.70 11.20 -6.36
C GLU A 160 -11.56 11.97 -7.05
N SER A 161 -10.86 12.84 -6.32
CA SER A 161 -9.71 13.60 -6.84
C SER A 161 -8.42 12.77 -6.80
N ALA A 162 -8.32 11.75 -7.65
CA ALA A 162 -7.11 10.96 -7.86
C ALA A 162 -6.14 11.60 -8.87
N ASN A 163 -6.23 12.90 -9.11
CA ASN A 163 -5.23 13.65 -9.89
C ASN A 163 -4.16 14.27 -8.98
N LYS A 164 -3.82 13.59 -7.88
CA LYS A 164 -2.53 13.86 -7.24
C LYS A 164 -1.49 13.30 -8.19
N GLU A 165 -0.71 14.19 -8.79
CA GLU A 165 0.55 13.77 -9.37
C GLU A 165 1.28 12.92 -8.32
N HIS A 166 1.58 11.67 -8.65
CA HIS A 166 2.34 10.80 -7.75
C HIS A 166 3.75 11.37 -7.69
N VAL A 167 4.00 12.20 -6.69
CA VAL A 167 5.31 12.83 -6.44
C VAL A 167 6.24 11.74 -5.95
N GLU A 168 7.12 11.30 -6.83
CA GLU A 168 8.17 10.35 -6.46
C GLU A 168 9.39 11.09 -5.95
N THR A 169 10.14 10.38 -5.11
CA THR A 169 11.41 10.89 -4.57
C THR A 169 12.56 10.13 -5.19
N PRO A 170 13.65 10.81 -5.58
CA PRO A 170 14.84 10.15 -6.08
C PRO A 170 15.38 9.10 -5.09
N LEU A 171 15.88 8.00 -5.64
CA LEU A 171 16.61 6.96 -4.91
C LEU A 171 18.14 7.19 -4.96
N ALA A 172 18.59 8.35 -5.41
CA ALA A 172 20.01 8.67 -5.54
C ALA A 172 20.75 8.68 -4.20
N LEU A 173 22.05 8.38 -4.23
CA LEU A 173 22.97 8.78 -3.17
C LEU A 173 23.02 10.32 -3.12
N PRO A 174 23.15 10.97 -1.94
CA PRO A 174 23.57 12.36 -1.90
C PRO A 174 24.83 12.54 -2.76
N PRO A 175 25.01 13.68 -3.45
CA PRO A 175 26.17 13.89 -4.29
C PRO A 175 27.43 13.59 -3.49
N ARG A 176 28.32 12.77 -4.04
CA ARG A 176 29.69 12.62 -3.54
C ARG A 176 30.24 14.04 -3.45
N LEU A 177 30.51 14.53 -2.23
CA LEU A 177 31.38 15.69 -2.08
C LEU A 177 32.68 15.31 -2.79
N LEU A 178 32.96 15.95 -3.92
CA LEU A 178 34.29 15.93 -4.50
C LEU A 178 35.19 16.64 -3.50
N VAL A 179 35.80 15.86 -2.60
CA VAL A 179 36.93 16.34 -1.81
C VAL A 179 38.05 16.57 -2.80
N PHE A 180 38.23 17.82 -3.23
CA PHE A 180 39.41 18.25 -3.95
C PHE A 180 40.60 18.02 -3.01
N ALA A 181 41.33 16.93 -3.22
CA ALA A 181 42.67 16.80 -2.66
C ALA A 181 43.57 17.84 -3.36
N PRO A 182 44.29 18.71 -2.62
CA PRO A 182 45.25 19.60 -3.24
C PRO A 182 46.38 18.75 -3.84
N ARG A 183 46.69 18.99 -5.12
CA ARG A 183 47.93 18.47 -5.71
C ARG A 183 49.10 19.20 -5.06
N ALA A 184 49.89 18.49 -4.26
CA ALA A 184 51.21 18.95 -3.87
C ALA A 184 52.15 18.83 -5.07
N SER A 185 52.85 19.93 -5.36
CA SER A 185 53.90 20.07 -6.38
C SER A 185 55.18 19.33 -6.01
#